data_AF-A0AAJ1U318-F1
#
_entry.id   AF-A0AAJ1U318-F1
#
_cell.length_a   1.000
_cell.length_b   1.000
_cell.length_c   1.000
_cell.angle_alpha   90.00
_cell.angle_beta   90.00
_cell.angle_gamma   90.00
#
_symmetry.space_group_name_H-M   'P 1'
#
loop_
_entity.id
_entity.type
_entity.pdbx_description
1 polymer ?
#
loop_
_entity_poly.entity_id
_entity_poly.type
_entity_poly.pdbx_seq_one_letter_code
_entity_poly.pdbx_strand_id
1 'polypeptide(L)'
;MSNVEYNTLSLMDLWRLSDVLSVEDAAILIIGGNPGEKVTECVDNKDVEYVYWKGHKDYPAAFKALRNAILSNKLRADVKYSMRGAQFTSTFDESVYEISQGPDEEQVCYSFLISRSDDPLYSSSSSGQTRLNFSVDDIWQERFFYICREPNWEQTLVEVDDLKEWISCSGVFPPFFSPEGKAEGFRDKSHPRYSAKLGTAVAAWENVDAPEPHSSVKQTLSSRIRSNGEKYGVGDGKGIVSATAAEEVAKVANWNTKGGANPTPGPGDPHPTKQSEPIENYTYSSDQEASEAIETEEYIPF
;
A
#
# COMPACT_ATOMS: atom_id res chain seq x y z
N MET A 1 -36.66 24.05 23.33
CA MET A 1 -36.38 23.30 22.08
C MET A 1 -34.87 23.17 22.00
N SER A 2 -34.34 22.02 22.37
CA SER A 2 -32.91 21.71 22.31
C SER A 2 -32.51 21.46 20.86
N ASN A 3 -31.58 22.28 20.34
CA ASN A 3 -30.93 22.02 19.06
C ASN A 3 -30.21 20.68 19.14
N VAL A 4 -30.69 19.71 18.38
CA VAL A 4 -29.94 18.48 18.12
C VAL A 4 -28.89 18.86 17.09
N GLU A 5 -27.64 19.04 17.52
CA GLU A 5 -26.50 19.08 16.61
C GLU A 5 -26.42 17.69 15.96
N TYR A 6 -26.81 17.61 14.69
CA TYR A 6 -26.52 16.45 13.87
C TYR A 6 -25.01 16.40 13.70
N ASN A 7 -24.38 15.35 14.22
CA ASN A 7 -22.96 15.09 14.06
C ASN A 7 -22.72 14.72 12.59
N THR A 8 -22.53 15.72 11.74
CA THR A 8 -22.30 15.54 10.31
C THR A 8 -20.89 15.02 10.10
N LEU A 9 -20.77 13.85 9.47
CA LEU A 9 -19.48 13.31 9.03
C LEU A 9 -18.75 14.34 8.16
N SER A 10 -17.48 14.56 8.44
CA SER A 10 -16.61 15.34 7.56
C SER A 10 -16.42 14.59 6.24
N LEU A 11 -16.19 15.31 5.14
CA LEU A 11 -15.78 14.71 3.87
C LEU A 11 -14.54 13.83 4.03
N MET A 12 -13.61 14.22 4.92
CA MET A 12 -12.44 13.42 5.26
C MET A 12 -12.80 12.12 6.01
N ASP A 13 -13.87 12.13 6.81
CA ASP A 13 -14.34 10.91 7.48
C ASP A 13 -14.94 9.94 6.47
N LEU A 14 -15.56 10.45 5.40
CA LEU A 14 -16.08 9.62 4.30
C LEU A 14 -14.95 8.95 3.52
N TRP A 15 -13.84 9.66 3.26
CA TRP A 15 -12.66 9.07 2.61
C TRP A 15 -12.01 7.96 3.44
N ARG A 16 -12.13 8.00 4.77
CA ARG A 16 -11.63 6.94 5.66
C ARG A 16 -12.44 5.64 5.58
N LEU A 17 -13.63 5.68 4.97
CA LEU A 17 -14.45 4.49 4.75
C LEU A 17 -14.02 3.68 3.52
N SER A 18 -13.15 4.24 2.67
CA SER A 18 -12.69 3.55 1.47
C SER A 18 -11.62 2.51 1.84
N ASP A 19 -11.81 1.27 1.41
CA ASP A 19 -10.82 0.20 1.56
C ASP A 19 -9.73 0.27 0.48
N VAL A 20 -10.05 0.87 -0.66
CA VAL A 20 -9.16 1.08 -1.80
C VAL A 20 -9.07 2.55 -2.18
N LEU A 21 -7.92 2.99 -2.67
CA LEU A 21 -7.70 4.35 -3.14
C LEU A 21 -6.99 4.34 -4.49
N SER A 22 -7.27 5.33 -5.35
CA SER A 22 -6.41 5.57 -6.50
C SER A 22 -5.04 6.08 -6.03
N VAL A 23 -4.01 5.90 -6.85
CA VAL A 23 -2.66 6.39 -6.51
C VAL A 23 -2.63 7.92 -6.38
N GLU A 24 -3.44 8.63 -7.18
CA GLU A 24 -3.56 10.08 -7.06
C GLU A 24 -4.25 10.50 -5.75
N ASP A 25 -5.39 9.88 -5.42
CA ASP A 25 -6.12 10.18 -4.18
C ASP A 25 -5.26 9.86 -2.95
N ALA A 26 -4.56 8.71 -2.97
CA ALA A 26 -3.63 8.34 -1.91
C ALA A 26 -2.50 9.38 -1.75
N ALA A 27 -1.92 9.88 -2.84
CA ALA A 27 -0.88 10.91 -2.78
C ALA A 27 -1.39 12.20 -2.12
N ILE A 28 -2.63 12.60 -2.42
CA ILE A 28 -3.27 13.79 -1.85
C ILE A 28 -3.56 13.59 -0.36
N LEU A 29 -4.06 12.43 0.02
CA LEU A 29 -4.36 12.11 1.42
C LEU A 29 -3.08 12.01 2.27
N ILE A 30 -1.96 11.57 1.69
CA ILE A 30 -0.65 11.54 2.36
C ILE A 30 -0.18 12.95 2.75
N ILE A 31 -0.42 13.94 1.89
CA ILE A 31 -0.03 15.34 2.17
C ILE A 31 -1.10 16.10 2.96
N GLY A 32 -2.19 15.44 3.37
CA GLY A 32 -3.31 16.03 4.11
C GLY A 32 -4.26 16.87 3.26
N GLY A 33 -4.22 16.70 1.94
CA GLY A 33 -5.14 17.35 1.00
C GLY A 33 -6.48 16.63 0.86
N ASN A 34 -7.42 17.25 0.16
CA ASN A 34 -8.74 16.71 -0.12
C ASN A 34 -8.84 16.27 -1.59
N PRO A 35 -9.01 14.96 -1.89
CA PRO A 35 -9.14 14.48 -3.26
C PRO A 35 -10.39 14.98 -4.00
N GLY A 36 -11.38 15.53 -3.28
CA GLY A 36 -12.56 16.16 -3.90
C GLY A 36 -12.29 17.53 -4.53
N GLU A 37 -11.15 18.16 -4.25
CA GLU A 37 -10.80 19.51 -4.73
C GLU A 37 -10.06 19.48 -6.07
N LYS A 38 -10.66 18.86 -7.08
CA LYS A 38 -10.15 18.93 -8.46
C LYS A 38 -10.47 20.31 -9.04
N VAL A 39 -9.46 21.01 -9.55
CA VAL A 39 -9.66 22.25 -10.31
C VAL A 39 -9.42 21.96 -11.78
N THR A 40 -10.45 22.17 -12.59
CA THR A 40 -10.33 22.22 -14.04
C THR A 40 -10.09 23.67 -14.44
N GLU A 41 -8.92 23.97 -14.97
CA GLU A 41 -8.70 25.25 -15.65
C GLU A 41 -8.66 25.04 -17.16
N CYS A 42 -9.54 25.75 -17.86
CA CYS A 42 -9.47 25.90 -19.29
C CYS A 42 -8.37 26.91 -19.60
N VAL A 43 -7.32 26.47 -20.31
CA VAL A 43 -6.29 27.39 -20.81
C VAL A 43 -6.85 28.02 -22.09
N ASP A 44 -7.05 29.35 -22.06
CA ASP A 44 -7.54 30.11 -23.21
C ASP A 44 -6.77 29.72 -24.50
N ASN A 45 -7.52 29.38 -25.56
CA ASN A 45 -7.06 28.95 -26.89
C ASN A 45 -6.52 27.52 -27.08
N LYS A 46 -6.78 26.57 -26.17
CA LYS A 46 -6.63 25.13 -26.47
C LYS A 46 -7.84 24.36 -25.92
N ASP A 47 -8.47 23.51 -26.74
CA ASP A 47 -9.48 22.52 -26.33
C ASP A 47 -8.86 21.38 -25.47
N VAL A 48 -7.87 21.70 -24.64
CA VAL A 48 -7.18 20.77 -23.76
C VAL A 48 -7.43 21.22 -22.33
N GLU A 49 -8.38 20.54 -21.68
CA GLU A 49 -8.60 20.67 -20.25
C GLU A 49 -7.45 19.98 -19.51
N TYR A 50 -6.70 20.74 -18.71
CA TYR A 50 -5.75 20.18 -17.77
C TYR A 50 -6.43 20.10 -16.41
N VAL A 51 -6.67 18.89 -15.92
CA VAL A 51 -7.04 18.68 -14.52
C VAL A 51 -5.77 18.73 -13.70
N TYR A 52 -5.70 19.65 -12.75
CA TYR A 52 -4.58 19.70 -11.83
C TYR A 52 -5.02 20.02 -10.40
N TRP A 53 -4.24 19.50 -9.46
CA TRP A 53 -4.48 19.60 -8.04
C TRP A 53 -3.97 20.96 -7.51
N LYS A 54 -4.77 22.02 -7.70
CA LYS A 54 -4.41 23.38 -7.31
C LYS A 54 -4.29 23.48 -5.78
N GLY A 55 -3.09 23.82 -5.28
CA GLY A 55 -2.84 24.06 -3.86
C GLY A 55 -2.02 22.98 -3.14
N HIS A 56 -1.69 21.87 -3.81
CA HIS A 56 -0.96 20.75 -3.22
C HIS A 56 0.53 20.76 -3.59
N LYS A 57 1.31 21.67 -2.99
CA LYS A 57 2.74 21.85 -3.31
C LYS A 57 3.56 20.57 -3.18
N ASP A 58 3.20 19.71 -2.23
CA ASP A 58 3.95 18.49 -1.91
C ASP A 58 3.41 17.23 -2.64
N TYR A 59 2.34 17.37 -3.44
CA TYR A 59 1.75 16.26 -4.21
C TYR A 59 2.77 15.57 -5.13
N PRO A 60 3.59 16.29 -5.93
CA PRO A 60 4.53 15.62 -6.83
C PRO A 60 5.53 14.71 -6.10
N ALA A 61 5.90 15.05 -4.86
CA ALA A 61 6.81 14.24 -4.05
C ALA A 61 6.13 12.96 -3.56
N ALA A 62 4.91 13.07 -3.01
CA ALA A 62 4.12 11.91 -2.55
C ALA A 62 3.77 10.98 -3.72
N PHE A 63 3.29 11.54 -4.83
CA PHE A 63 2.95 10.80 -6.03
C PHE A 63 4.16 10.06 -6.61
N LYS A 64 5.32 10.73 -6.73
CA LYS A 64 6.56 10.10 -7.20
C LYS A 64 7.01 8.96 -6.28
N ALA A 65 6.84 9.10 -4.96
CA ALA A 65 7.17 8.06 -4.01
C ALA A 65 6.28 6.81 -4.20
N LEU A 66 4.97 7.00 -4.32
CA LEU A 66 4.01 5.92 -4.58
C LEU A 66 4.26 5.24 -5.92
N ARG A 67 4.40 6.02 -7.01
CA ARG A 67 4.75 5.52 -8.35
C ARG A 67 5.99 4.62 -8.29
N ASN A 68 7.06 5.09 -7.66
CA ASN A 68 8.29 4.30 -7.55
C ASN A 68 8.12 3.06 -6.67
N ALA A 69 7.34 3.12 -5.58
CA ALA A 69 7.09 1.97 -4.73
C ALA A 69 6.33 0.88 -5.49
N ILE A 70 5.31 1.24 -6.26
CA ILE A 70 4.51 0.32 -7.08
C ILE A 70 5.37 -0.30 -8.19
N LEU A 71 6.09 0.53 -8.96
CA LEU A 71 6.94 0.06 -10.06
C LEU A 71 8.15 -0.76 -9.58
N SER A 72 8.54 -0.65 -8.30
CA SER A 72 9.59 -1.46 -7.68
C SER A 72 9.07 -2.61 -6.83
N ASN A 73 7.77 -2.94 -6.93
CA ASN A 73 7.11 -4.04 -6.20
C ASN A 73 7.24 -3.93 -4.66
N LYS A 74 7.37 -2.71 -4.13
CA LYS A 74 7.39 -2.44 -2.67
C LYS A 74 6.01 -2.14 -2.09
N LEU A 75 5.08 -1.77 -2.94
CA LEU A 75 3.69 -1.51 -2.61
C LEU A 75 2.82 -2.27 -3.61
N ARG A 76 1.89 -3.10 -3.11
CA ARG A 76 0.96 -3.83 -3.94
C ARG A 76 -0.05 -2.88 -4.57
N ALA A 77 -0.35 -3.07 -5.87
CA ALA A 77 -1.35 -2.28 -6.57
C ALA A 77 -2.01 -3.07 -7.70
N ASP A 78 -3.29 -2.77 -7.96
CA ASP A 78 -4.00 -3.17 -9.18
C ASP A 78 -3.70 -2.16 -10.29
N VAL A 79 -2.62 -2.42 -11.03
CA VAL A 79 -2.08 -1.50 -12.06
C VAL A 79 -2.94 -1.52 -13.31
N LYS A 80 -3.46 -0.35 -13.70
CA LYS A 80 -4.31 -0.20 -14.89
C LYS A 80 -3.60 0.62 -15.96
N TYR A 81 -3.81 0.25 -17.21
CA TYR A 81 -3.29 0.96 -18.37
C TYR A 81 -4.45 1.51 -19.21
N SER A 82 -4.29 2.75 -19.66
CA SER A 82 -5.20 3.32 -20.65
C SER A 82 -4.94 2.69 -22.01
N MET A 83 -6.01 2.37 -22.73
CA MET A 83 -5.94 1.84 -24.09
C MET A 83 -6.93 2.54 -25.03
N ARG A 84 -6.61 2.55 -26.32
CA ARG A 84 -7.53 2.98 -27.39
C ARG A 84 -7.35 2.13 -28.64
N GLY A 85 -8.41 2.02 -29.46
CA GLY A 85 -8.33 1.49 -30.81
C GLY A 85 -7.76 2.49 -31.82
N ALA A 86 -7.85 2.15 -33.10
CA ALA A 86 -7.61 3.06 -34.21
C ALA A 86 -8.66 4.17 -34.18
N GLN A 87 -8.20 5.40 -34.00
CA GLN A 87 -9.07 6.56 -33.96
C GLN A 87 -8.91 7.35 -35.25
N PHE A 88 -10.01 7.84 -35.78
CA PHE A 88 -10.05 8.66 -36.98
C PHE A 88 -10.56 10.04 -36.63
N THR A 89 -9.97 11.06 -37.23
CA THR A 89 -10.45 12.45 -37.13
C THR A 89 -10.54 13.06 -38.52
N SER A 90 -11.27 14.17 -38.64
CA SER A 90 -11.44 14.89 -39.91
C SER A 90 -10.84 16.28 -39.83
N THR A 91 -10.10 16.68 -40.86
CA THR A 91 -9.70 18.07 -41.07
C THR A 91 -10.88 18.94 -41.51
N PHE A 92 -10.69 20.27 -41.52
CA PHE A 92 -11.70 21.24 -41.98
C PHE A 92 -12.16 21.04 -43.44
N ASP A 93 -11.37 20.33 -44.25
CA ASP A 93 -11.69 19.96 -45.63
C ASP A 93 -12.35 18.57 -45.75
N GLU A 94 -12.84 18.02 -44.63
CA GLU A 94 -13.51 16.70 -44.52
C GLU A 94 -12.63 15.49 -44.83
N SER A 95 -11.30 15.66 -44.97
CA SER A 95 -10.40 14.52 -45.14
C SER A 95 -10.29 13.73 -43.83
N VAL A 96 -10.59 12.43 -43.87
CA VAL A 96 -10.51 11.54 -42.71
C VAL A 96 -9.13 10.90 -42.67
N TYR A 97 -8.44 11.04 -41.54
CA TYR A 97 -7.15 10.41 -41.30
C TYR A 97 -7.10 9.74 -39.93
N GLU A 98 -6.27 8.70 -39.82
CA GLU A 98 -6.03 8.00 -38.56
C GLU A 98 -5.11 8.83 -37.65
N ILE A 99 -5.48 8.95 -36.38
CA ILE A 99 -4.67 9.59 -35.35
C ILE A 99 -3.43 8.74 -35.12
N SER A 100 -2.27 9.33 -35.45
CA SER A 100 -0.97 8.67 -35.33
C SER A 100 -0.68 8.23 -33.89
N GLN A 101 0.13 7.17 -33.76
CA GLN A 101 0.65 6.70 -32.47
C GLN A 101 1.32 7.84 -31.69
N GLY A 102 0.90 8.05 -30.45
CA GLY A 102 1.55 8.99 -29.54
C GLY A 102 2.94 8.50 -29.10
N PRO A 103 3.84 9.40 -28.67
CA PRO A 103 5.19 9.02 -28.22
C PRO A 103 5.20 8.09 -26.99
N ASP A 104 4.15 8.14 -26.18
CA ASP A 104 3.97 7.36 -24.96
C ASP A 104 3.03 6.16 -25.14
N GLU A 105 2.67 5.85 -26.38
CA GLU A 105 1.81 4.72 -26.72
C GLU A 105 2.63 3.60 -27.38
N GLU A 106 2.21 2.36 -27.18
CA GLU A 106 2.72 1.20 -27.91
C GLU A 106 1.60 0.55 -28.72
N GLN A 107 1.85 0.31 -30.00
CA GLN A 107 0.90 -0.39 -30.86
C GLN A 107 1.00 -1.90 -30.64
N VAL A 108 -0.11 -2.52 -30.25
CA VAL A 108 -0.22 -3.97 -30.09
C VAL A 108 -1.23 -4.49 -31.09
N CYS A 109 -0.84 -5.50 -31.88
CA CYS A 109 -1.78 -6.15 -32.80
C CYS A 109 -2.82 -6.93 -32.00
N TYR A 110 -4.09 -6.79 -32.36
CA TYR A 110 -5.18 -7.51 -31.70
C TYR A 110 -4.97 -9.03 -31.70
N SER A 111 -4.38 -9.56 -32.77
CA SER A 111 -4.03 -10.98 -32.89
C SER A 111 -3.02 -11.49 -31.85
N PHE A 112 -2.33 -10.60 -31.11
CA PHE A 112 -1.52 -11.03 -29.96
C PHE A 112 -2.37 -11.33 -28.72
N LEU A 113 -3.56 -10.73 -28.61
CA LEU A 113 -4.47 -10.92 -27.46
C LEU A 113 -5.47 -12.06 -27.69
N ILE A 114 -5.71 -12.43 -28.94
CA ILE A 114 -6.59 -13.55 -29.32
C ILE A 114 -5.95 -14.41 -30.42
N SER A 115 -5.91 -15.73 -30.18
CA SER A 115 -5.51 -16.70 -31.21
C SER A 115 -6.58 -16.79 -32.30
N ARG A 116 -6.23 -16.25 -33.48
CA ARG A 116 -6.75 -16.46 -34.85
C ARG A 116 -8.02 -15.75 -35.37
N SER A 117 -7.85 -15.31 -36.64
CA SER A 117 -8.77 -15.33 -37.81
C SER A 117 -9.43 -14.01 -38.23
N ASP A 118 -8.71 -13.28 -39.09
CA ASP A 118 -9.06 -12.30 -40.15
C ASP A 118 -10.51 -11.80 -40.35
N ASP A 119 -10.64 -10.47 -40.27
CA ASP A 119 -11.21 -9.51 -41.26
C ASP A 119 -12.24 -8.49 -40.68
N PRO A 120 -12.14 -7.17 -40.97
CA PRO A 120 -12.66 -6.06 -40.16
C PRO A 120 -13.89 -5.36 -40.79
N LEU A 121 -14.56 -4.43 -40.09
CA LEU A 121 -15.10 -3.15 -40.62
C LEU A 121 -15.88 -2.29 -39.56
N TYR A 122 -15.37 -1.07 -39.33
CA TYR A 122 -16.00 0.23 -38.94
C TYR A 122 -16.59 0.56 -37.54
N SER A 123 -15.75 1.27 -36.75
CA SER A 123 -15.91 2.61 -36.10
C SER A 123 -17.07 2.98 -35.14
N SER A 124 -16.75 3.53 -33.94
CA SER A 124 -16.73 4.99 -33.68
C SER A 124 -16.52 5.46 -32.20
N SER A 125 -15.81 6.60 -32.07
CA SER A 125 -15.74 7.60 -30.97
C SER A 125 -14.82 7.44 -29.73
N SER A 126 -13.92 8.44 -29.61
CA SER A 126 -13.42 9.18 -28.43
C SER A 126 -12.41 8.58 -27.42
N SER A 127 -11.44 9.44 -27.05
CA SER A 127 -10.60 9.53 -25.83
C SER A 127 -10.32 8.25 -25.05
N GLY A 128 -9.04 7.90 -24.86
CA GLY A 128 -8.60 6.70 -24.14
C GLY A 128 -9.48 6.35 -22.94
N GLN A 129 -10.23 5.26 -23.06
CA GLN A 129 -11.12 4.74 -22.04
C GLN A 129 -10.54 3.44 -21.51
N THR A 130 -10.51 3.30 -20.19
CA THR A 130 -10.37 1.98 -19.59
C THR A 130 -11.67 1.23 -19.80
N ARG A 131 -11.70 0.32 -20.77
CA ARG A 131 -12.88 -0.51 -21.03
C ARG A 131 -12.91 -1.71 -20.10
N LEU A 132 -13.95 -1.78 -19.29
CA LEU A 132 -14.33 -2.94 -18.49
C LEU A 132 -15.60 -3.54 -19.11
N ASN A 133 -15.69 -4.86 -19.26
CA ASN A 133 -16.90 -5.57 -19.74
C ASN A 133 -17.41 -5.18 -21.14
N PHE A 134 -16.57 -5.26 -22.18
CA PHE A 134 -16.97 -5.04 -23.57
C PHE A 134 -17.24 -6.36 -24.31
N SER A 135 -18.13 -6.34 -25.32
CA SER A 135 -18.38 -7.51 -26.18
C SER A 135 -17.19 -7.74 -27.10
N VAL A 136 -16.93 -9.00 -27.46
CA VAL A 136 -15.93 -9.32 -28.48
C VAL A 136 -16.22 -8.53 -29.77
N ASP A 137 -17.50 -8.41 -30.15
CA ASP A 137 -17.99 -7.69 -31.33
C ASP A 137 -17.61 -6.19 -31.36
N ASP A 138 -17.48 -5.54 -30.20
CA ASP A 138 -17.08 -4.13 -30.10
C ASP A 138 -15.59 -3.90 -30.45
N ILE A 139 -14.82 -4.98 -30.56
CA ILE A 139 -13.35 -5.00 -30.74
C ILE A 139 -12.98 -5.36 -32.18
N TRP A 140 -13.80 -6.14 -32.88
CA TRP A 140 -13.54 -6.60 -34.25
C TRP A 140 -13.37 -5.47 -35.28
N GLN A 141 -13.84 -4.27 -34.95
CA GLN A 141 -13.67 -3.10 -35.80
C GLN A 141 -12.25 -2.50 -35.73
N GLU A 142 -11.45 -2.89 -34.73
CA GLU A 142 -10.14 -2.32 -34.42
C GLU A 142 -9.01 -3.30 -34.79
N ARG A 143 -8.11 -2.89 -35.70
CA ARG A 143 -7.00 -3.74 -36.16
C ARG A 143 -5.84 -3.81 -35.15
N PHE A 144 -5.66 -2.74 -34.39
CA PHE A 144 -4.59 -2.56 -33.40
C PHE A 144 -5.11 -1.80 -32.19
N PHE A 145 -4.46 -1.99 -31.04
CA PHE A 145 -4.64 -1.16 -29.86
C PHE A 145 -3.38 -0.35 -29.60
N TYR A 146 -3.57 0.86 -29.08
CA TYR A 146 -2.52 1.67 -28.49
C TYR A 146 -2.66 1.58 -26.98
N ILE A 147 -1.60 1.09 -26.31
CA ILE A 147 -1.53 1.02 -24.85
C ILE A 147 -0.56 2.11 -24.39
N CYS A 148 -0.98 2.95 -23.45
CA CYS A 148 -0.07 3.90 -22.84
C CYS A 148 1.04 3.16 -22.08
N ARG A 149 2.30 3.54 -22.26
CA ARG A 149 3.43 2.95 -21.55
C ARG A 149 3.41 3.27 -20.05
N GLU A 150 2.87 4.43 -19.69
CA GLU A 150 2.62 4.77 -18.29
C GLU A 150 1.27 4.24 -17.82
N PRO A 151 1.21 3.67 -16.59
CA PRO A 151 -0.05 3.32 -15.95
C PRO A 151 -0.98 4.54 -15.82
N ASN A 152 -2.27 4.28 -15.88
CA ASN A 152 -3.30 5.23 -15.50
C ASN A 152 -3.37 5.28 -13.97
N TRP A 153 -2.72 6.28 -13.36
CA TRP A 153 -2.62 6.41 -11.91
C TRP A 153 -3.93 6.84 -11.22
N GLU A 154 -4.86 7.45 -11.95
CA GLU A 154 -6.21 7.76 -11.46
C GLU A 154 -7.05 6.50 -11.27
N GLN A 155 -6.73 5.42 -12.02
CA GLN A 155 -7.47 4.17 -11.96
C GLN A 155 -6.70 2.99 -11.39
N THR A 156 -5.38 3.14 -11.24
CA THR A 156 -4.54 2.20 -10.51
C THR A 156 -4.88 2.27 -9.04
N LEU A 157 -5.28 1.14 -8.46
CA LEU A 157 -5.79 1.09 -7.09
C LEU A 157 -4.76 0.49 -6.14
N VAL A 158 -4.74 0.99 -4.91
CA VAL A 158 -3.98 0.45 -3.79
C VAL A 158 -4.92 0.13 -2.63
N GLU A 159 -4.68 -0.99 -1.96
CA GLU A 159 -5.36 -1.33 -0.71
C GLU A 159 -4.87 -0.40 0.41
N VAL A 160 -5.78 0.13 1.21
CA VAL A 160 -5.46 1.10 2.27
C VAL A 160 -4.57 0.48 3.34
N ASP A 161 -4.72 -0.81 3.64
CA ASP A 161 -3.91 -1.49 4.64
C ASP A 161 -2.47 -1.73 4.16
N ASP A 162 -2.28 -2.15 2.90
CA ASP A 162 -0.96 -2.26 2.27
C ASP A 162 -0.26 -0.89 2.20
N LEU A 163 -1.04 0.16 1.91
CA LEU A 163 -0.55 1.54 1.91
C LEU A 163 -0.10 1.98 3.30
N LYS A 164 -0.89 1.72 4.35
CA LYS A 164 -0.53 2.04 5.75
C LYS A 164 0.73 1.28 6.19
N GLU A 165 0.86 0.01 5.82
CA GLU A 165 2.03 -0.79 6.13
C GLU A 165 3.28 -0.21 5.46
N TRP A 166 3.21 0.08 4.15
CA TRP A 166 4.31 0.67 3.39
C TRP A 166 4.72 2.05 3.94
N ILE A 167 3.75 2.92 4.26
CA ILE A 167 4.00 4.24 4.87
C ILE A 167 4.69 4.09 6.23
N SER A 168 4.24 3.13 7.05
CA SER A 168 4.80 2.85 8.37
C SER A 168 6.23 2.31 8.28
N CYS A 169 6.52 1.42 7.34
CA CYS A 169 7.87 0.94 7.03
C CYS A 169 8.80 2.07 6.57
N SER A 170 8.24 3.09 5.91
CA SER A 170 8.96 4.29 5.48
C SER A 170 9.17 5.30 6.62
N GLY A 171 8.59 5.08 7.80
CA GLY A 171 8.74 5.92 8.99
C GLY A 171 7.98 7.26 8.92
N VAL A 172 7.02 7.38 8.00
CA VAL A 172 6.16 8.57 7.85
C VAL A 172 4.79 8.25 8.45
N PHE A 173 4.12 9.23 9.06
CA PHE A 173 2.82 9.03 9.71
C PHE A 173 1.86 10.18 9.34
N PRO A 174 1.30 10.16 8.12
CA PRO A 174 0.33 11.17 7.70
C PRO A 174 -0.89 11.17 8.63
N PRO A 175 -1.42 12.32 9.06
CA PRO A 175 -2.58 12.39 9.95
C PRO A 175 -3.83 11.67 9.41
N PHE A 176 -3.97 11.59 8.08
CA PHE A 176 -5.05 10.84 7.46
C PHE A 176 -4.93 9.33 7.72
N PHE A 177 -3.77 8.72 7.48
CA PHE A 177 -3.58 7.28 7.64
C PHE A 177 -3.22 6.85 9.07
N SER A 178 -2.75 7.79 9.88
CA SER A 178 -2.29 7.58 11.26
C SER A 178 -2.80 8.71 12.16
N PRO A 179 -4.12 8.77 12.46
CA PRO A 179 -4.70 9.84 13.28
C PRO A 179 -4.14 9.85 14.71
N GLU A 180 -3.70 8.70 15.20
CA GLU A 180 -3.05 8.55 16.51
C GLU A 180 -1.55 8.94 16.49
N GLY A 181 -1.01 9.27 15.31
CA GLY A 181 0.40 9.55 15.07
C GLY A 181 1.26 8.28 15.03
N LYS A 182 2.57 8.45 15.23
CA LYS A 182 3.50 7.32 15.37
C LYS A 182 3.06 6.48 16.57
N ALA A 183 2.75 5.19 16.37
CA ALA A 183 2.31 4.26 17.43
C ALA A 183 3.27 4.20 18.64
N GLU A 184 4.52 4.64 18.46
CA GLU A 184 5.53 4.77 19.52
C GLU A 184 5.53 6.13 20.24
N GLY A 185 4.48 6.94 20.19
CA GLY A 185 4.41 8.22 20.93
C GLY A 185 4.69 8.06 22.44
N PHE A 186 4.42 6.88 23.00
CA PHE A 186 4.76 6.54 24.38
C PHE A 186 6.26 6.28 24.63
N ARG A 187 7.06 6.07 23.57
CA ARG A 187 8.53 5.91 23.60
C ARG A 187 9.28 7.22 23.36
N ASP A 188 8.60 8.23 22.83
CA ASP A 188 9.18 9.56 22.64
C ASP A 188 9.29 10.28 23.98
N LYS A 189 10.54 10.43 24.47
CA LYS A 189 10.85 11.12 25.72
C LYS A 189 10.45 12.60 25.73
N SER A 190 10.36 13.22 24.55
CA SER A 190 9.98 14.62 24.40
C SER A 190 8.45 14.82 24.40
N HIS A 191 7.68 13.74 24.34
CA HIS A 191 6.22 13.81 24.31
C HIS A 191 5.65 14.29 25.66
N PRO A 192 4.68 15.22 25.69
CA PRO A 192 4.12 15.77 26.94
C PRO A 192 3.51 14.73 27.88
N ARG A 193 3.06 13.59 27.33
CA ARG A 193 2.48 12.46 28.09
C ARG A 193 3.46 11.29 28.22
N TYR A 194 4.75 11.49 27.98
CA TYR A 194 5.75 10.45 28.12
C TYR A 194 5.77 9.92 29.56
N SER A 195 5.78 8.59 29.69
CA SER A 195 5.90 7.91 30.97
C SER A 195 7.09 6.97 30.93
N ALA A 196 8.12 7.31 31.69
CA ALA A 196 9.33 6.51 31.83
C ALA A 196 9.02 5.06 32.24
N LYS A 197 8.04 4.87 33.14
CA LYS A 197 7.62 3.54 33.59
C LYS A 197 6.96 2.74 32.46
N LEU A 198 6.12 3.38 31.63
CA LEU A 198 5.44 2.73 30.51
C LEU A 198 6.44 2.32 29.41
N GLY A 199 7.30 3.25 28.97
CA GLY A 199 8.32 2.96 27.97
C GLY A 199 9.26 1.83 28.42
N THR A 200 9.62 1.81 29.71
CA THR A 200 10.44 0.73 30.29
C THR A 200 9.68 -0.60 30.37
N ALA A 201 8.40 -0.60 30.73
CA ALA A 201 7.60 -1.82 30.80
C ALA A 201 7.51 -2.50 29.44
N VAL A 202 7.15 -1.73 28.39
CA VAL A 202 7.03 -2.26 27.02
C VAL A 202 8.39 -2.73 26.50
N ALA A 203 9.44 -1.94 26.70
CA ALA A 203 10.79 -2.34 26.29
C ALA A 203 11.27 -3.62 27.00
N ALA A 204 10.99 -3.78 28.30
CA ALA A 204 11.33 -4.99 29.03
C ALA A 204 10.52 -6.20 28.56
N TRP A 205 9.23 -6.01 28.26
CA TRP A 205 8.34 -7.03 27.73
C TRP A 205 8.79 -7.53 26.35
N GLU A 206 9.17 -6.64 25.43
CA GLU A 206 9.65 -7.01 24.09
C GLU A 206 11.05 -7.66 24.07
N ASN A 207 11.85 -7.46 25.11
CA ASN A 207 13.23 -7.96 25.16
C ASN A 207 13.38 -9.26 25.96
N VAL A 208 12.32 -9.74 26.60
CA VAL A 208 12.36 -10.96 27.41
C VAL A 208 11.30 -11.91 26.84
N ASP A 209 11.73 -12.87 26.04
CA ASP A 209 10.83 -13.86 25.44
C ASP A 209 10.64 -15.08 26.35
N ALA A 210 11.62 -15.32 27.25
CA ALA A 210 11.63 -16.41 28.20
C ALA A 210 12.29 -15.99 29.52
N PRO A 211 11.90 -16.58 30.67
CA PRO A 211 12.58 -16.34 31.93
C PRO A 211 14.02 -16.88 31.89
N GLU A 212 14.91 -16.21 32.63
CA GLU A 212 16.27 -16.70 32.88
C GLU A 212 16.24 -18.02 33.66
N PRO A 213 17.25 -18.90 33.48
CA PRO A 213 17.36 -20.15 34.24
C PRO A 213 17.20 -19.90 35.74
N HIS A 214 16.37 -20.72 36.39
CA HIS A 214 16.05 -20.64 37.82
C HIS A 214 15.35 -19.35 38.29
N SER A 215 14.92 -18.49 37.38
CA SER A 215 14.19 -17.26 37.70
C SER A 215 12.76 -17.30 37.19
N SER A 216 11.86 -16.62 37.90
CA SER A 216 10.52 -16.35 37.38
C SER A 216 10.58 -15.23 36.33
N VAL A 217 9.59 -15.16 35.43
CA VAL A 217 9.46 -14.07 34.44
C VAL A 217 9.52 -12.70 35.12
N LYS A 218 8.85 -12.53 36.27
CA LYS A 218 8.90 -11.31 37.07
C LYS A 218 10.31 -10.97 37.56
N GLN A 219 11.09 -11.97 38.01
CA GLN A 219 12.47 -11.75 38.45
C GLN A 219 13.38 -11.36 37.28
N THR A 220 13.26 -12.04 36.15
CA THR A 220 14.01 -11.72 34.92
C THR A 220 13.69 -10.31 34.43
N LEU A 221 12.40 -9.95 34.38
CA LEU A 221 11.97 -8.59 34.04
C LEU A 221 12.54 -7.56 35.03
N SER A 222 12.46 -7.82 36.34
CA SER A 222 13.00 -6.90 37.35
C SER A 222 14.52 -6.72 37.21
N SER A 223 15.26 -7.77 36.86
CA SER A 223 16.70 -7.69 36.57
C SER A 223 16.96 -6.84 35.33
N ARG A 224 16.24 -7.12 34.23
CA ARG A 224 16.36 -6.40 32.97
C ARG A 224 16.03 -4.91 33.11
N ILE A 225 15.01 -4.58 33.88
CA ILE A 225 14.59 -3.20 34.16
C ILE A 225 15.64 -2.46 35.00
N ARG A 226 16.32 -3.13 35.94
CA ARG A 226 17.42 -2.48 36.69
C ARG A 226 18.58 -2.11 35.78
N SER A 227 18.91 -2.96 34.82
CA SER A 227 20.03 -2.74 33.90
C SER A 227 19.72 -1.75 32.78
N ASN A 228 18.47 -1.65 32.34
CA ASN A 228 18.10 -0.85 31.16
C ASN A 228 17.14 0.31 31.45
N GLY A 229 16.50 0.38 32.62
CA GLY A 229 15.45 1.35 32.92
C GLY A 229 15.93 2.80 32.99
N GLU A 230 17.22 3.03 33.25
CA GLU A 230 17.82 4.37 33.19
C GLU A 230 17.67 4.99 31.80
N LYS A 231 17.82 4.18 30.73
CA LYS A 231 17.69 4.63 29.34
C LYS A 231 16.32 5.22 29.04
N TYR A 232 15.31 4.91 29.85
CA TYR A 232 13.95 5.39 29.70
C TYR A 232 13.57 6.42 30.78
N GLY A 233 14.48 6.76 31.69
CA GLY A 233 14.25 7.76 32.75
C GLY A 233 13.65 7.21 34.04
N VAL A 234 13.75 5.90 34.31
CA VAL A 234 13.30 5.28 35.57
C VAL A 234 14.39 5.30 36.67
N GLY A 235 15.60 5.72 36.30
CA GLY A 235 16.72 5.91 37.24
C GLY A 235 16.52 7.11 38.15
N ASP A 236 17.20 7.09 39.30
CA ASP A 236 17.37 8.29 40.12
C ASP A 236 18.30 9.30 39.42
N GLY A 237 18.52 10.48 40.03
CA GLY A 237 19.44 11.50 39.50
C GLY A 237 20.90 11.05 39.38
N LYS A 238 21.25 9.82 39.78
CA LYS A 238 22.57 9.18 39.63
C LYS A 238 22.56 8.05 38.60
N GLY A 239 21.45 7.84 37.90
CA GLY A 239 21.30 6.80 36.88
C GLY A 239 20.93 5.42 37.43
N ILE A 240 20.70 5.28 38.74
CA ILE A 240 20.44 3.97 39.36
C ILE A 240 18.94 3.74 39.47
N VAL A 241 18.46 2.65 38.87
CA VAL A 241 17.06 2.23 38.98
C VAL A 241 16.82 1.60 40.35
N SER A 242 15.90 2.18 41.13
CA SER A 242 15.58 1.65 42.46
C SER A 242 14.94 0.26 42.38
N ALA A 243 15.23 -0.58 43.39
CA ALA A 243 14.70 -1.94 43.47
C ALA A 243 13.17 -1.98 43.44
N THR A 244 12.52 -1.03 44.14
CA THR A 244 11.07 -0.89 44.20
C THR A 244 10.47 -0.49 42.86
N ALA A 245 11.07 0.48 42.16
CA ALA A 245 10.57 0.92 40.85
C ALA A 245 10.69 -0.22 39.81
N ALA A 246 11.79 -0.96 39.82
CA ALA A 246 11.95 -2.12 38.95
C ALA A 246 10.89 -3.20 39.22
N GLU A 247 10.56 -3.43 40.49
CA GLU A 247 9.56 -4.43 40.85
C GLU A 247 8.13 -4.01 40.45
N GLU A 248 7.78 -2.72 40.62
CA GLU A 248 6.48 -2.19 40.18
C GLU A 248 6.28 -2.34 38.67
N VAL A 249 7.30 -1.97 37.89
CA VAL A 249 7.26 -2.09 36.42
C VAL A 249 7.24 -3.56 36.01
N ALA A 250 8.01 -4.42 36.67
CA ALA A 250 8.01 -5.86 36.41
C ALA A 250 6.66 -6.52 36.72
N LYS A 251 5.90 -6.04 37.72
CA LYS A 251 4.54 -6.53 38.00
C LYS A 251 3.58 -6.26 36.83
N VAL A 252 3.69 -5.10 36.20
CA VAL A 252 2.85 -4.71 35.05
C VAL A 252 3.25 -5.48 33.79
N ALA A 253 4.55 -5.65 33.55
CA ALA A 253 5.08 -6.30 32.35
C ALA A 253 5.04 -7.85 32.39
N ASN A 254 4.72 -8.47 33.52
CA ASN A 254 4.75 -9.92 33.66
C ASN A 254 3.58 -10.61 32.95
N TRP A 255 3.82 -11.24 31.80
CA TRP A 255 2.81 -12.02 31.06
C TRP A 255 2.51 -13.39 31.68
N ASN A 256 3.39 -13.92 32.55
CA ASN A 256 3.14 -15.18 33.23
C ASN A 256 2.44 -14.94 34.58
N THR A 257 1.11 -15.00 34.56
CA THR A 257 0.25 -14.73 35.72
C THR A 257 0.04 -15.93 36.65
N LYS A 258 0.51 -17.13 36.27
CA LYS A 258 0.38 -18.34 37.10
C LYS A 258 1.42 -18.31 38.23
N GLY A 259 0.95 -18.07 39.46
CA GLY A 259 1.78 -18.17 40.65
C GLY A 259 2.08 -19.64 41.00
N GLY A 260 3.33 -20.06 40.85
CA GLY A 260 3.80 -21.42 41.17
C GLY A 260 5.31 -21.56 41.00
N ALA A 261 5.89 -22.65 41.51
CA ALA A 261 7.32 -22.93 41.40
C ALA A 261 7.78 -23.03 39.94
N ASN A 262 9.00 -22.55 39.65
CA ASN A 262 9.56 -22.48 38.29
C ASN A 262 9.61 -23.87 37.63
N PRO A 263 9.05 -24.06 36.43
CA PRO A 263 9.20 -25.30 35.69
C PRO A 263 10.64 -25.46 35.17
N THR A 264 11.17 -26.68 35.26
CA THR A 264 12.43 -27.08 34.63
C THR A 264 12.30 -27.01 33.09
N PRO A 265 13.26 -26.47 32.32
CA PRO A 265 13.07 -26.25 30.88
C PRO A 265 13.02 -27.56 30.09
N GLY A 266 11.96 -27.74 29.30
CA GLY A 266 11.90 -28.71 28.20
C GLY A 266 12.29 -28.06 26.86
N PRO A 267 12.71 -28.84 25.84
CA PRO A 267 13.15 -28.31 24.55
C PRO A 267 12.00 -27.64 23.81
N GLY A 268 12.27 -26.45 23.27
CA GLY A 268 11.27 -25.49 22.81
C GLY A 268 10.58 -25.81 21.49
N ASP A 269 9.38 -25.26 21.35
CA ASP A 269 8.65 -25.18 20.09
C ASP A 269 8.87 -23.81 19.43
N PRO A 270 9.23 -23.76 18.14
CA PRO A 270 9.35 -22.50 17.41
C PRO A 270 7.97 -21.93 17.08
N HIS A 271 7.78 -20.63 17.33
CA HIS A 271 6.60 -19.88 16.90
C HIS A 271 6.66 -19.58 15.39
N PRO A 272 5.52 -19.63 14.67
CA PRO A 272 5.48 -19.34 13.25
C PRO A 272 5.56 -17.83 12.99
N THR A 273 6.64 -17.40 12.33
CA THR A 273 6.70 -16.10 11.66
C THR A 273 5.79 -16.14 10.44
N LYS A 274 4.88 -15.16 10.34
CA LYS A 274 4.06 -14.93 9.16
C LYS A 274 5.01 -14.57 8.02
N GLN A 275 5.22 -15.48 7.08
CA GLN A 275 6.01 -15.21 5.88
C GLN A 275 5.19 -14.27 4.99
N SER A 276 5.69 -13.06 4.74
CA SER A 276 5.15 -12.19 3.71
C SER A 276 5.54 -12.76 2.35
N GLU A 277 4.56 -13.14 1.54
CA GLU A 277 4.80 -13.55 0.16
C GLU A 277 5.41 -12.38 -0.64
N PRO A 278 6.27 -12.65 -1.64
CA PRO A 278 6.81 -11.62 -2.50
C PRO A 278 5.65 -10.89 -3.21
N ILE A 279 5.68 -9.56 -3.15
CA ILE A 279 4.73 -8.72 -3.89
C ILE A 279 5.21 -8.69 -5.35
N GLU A 280 4.36 -9.11 -6.28
CA GLU A 280 4.62 -9.01 -7.72
C GLU A 280 3.46 -8.29 -8.39
N ASN A 281 3.62 -6.99 -8.68
CA ASN A 281 2.60 -6.22 -9.40
C ASN A 281 2.58 -6.53 -10.91
N TYR A 282 3.61 -7.22 -11.40
CA TYR A 282 3.78 -7.62 -12.79
C TYR A 282 4.15 -9.11 -12.84
N THR A 283 3.17 -10.00 -12.75
CA THR A 283 3.39 -11.41 -13.04
C THR A 283 3.45 -11.63 -14.55
N TYR A 284 4.61 -11.99 -15.07
CA TYR A 284 4.70 -12.63 -16.40
C TYR A 284 4.31 -14.10 -16.22
N SER A 285 3.09 -14.47 -16.59
CA SER A 285 2.69 -15.88 -16.70
C SER A 285 3.38 -16.49 -17.93
N SER A 286 4.66 -16.81 -17.85
CA SER A 286 5.35 -17.61 -18.87
C SER A 286 5.78 -19.00 -18.41
N ASP A 287 5.63 -19.36 -17.13
CA ASP A 287 6.15 -20.62 -16.61
C ASP A 287 5.12 -21.39 -15.77
N GLN A 288 4.07 -21.88 -16.43
CA GLN A 288 3.30 -23.04 -15.96
C GLN A 288 2.68 -23.70 -17.20
N GLU A 289 2.93 -25.01 -17.38
CA GLU A 289 2.45 -25.90 -18.46
C GLU A 289 3.33 -26.13 -19.71
N ALA A 290 4.67 -26.11 -19.60
CA ALA A 290 5.55 -26.61 -20.68
C ALA A 290 6.49 -27.76 -20.30
N SER A 291 6.29 -28.43 -19.15
CA SER A 291 7.17 -29.52 -18.69
C SER A 291 6.52 -30.89 -18.47
N GLU A 292 5.25 -31.10 -18.86
CA GLU A 292 4.62 -32.43 -18.80
C GLU A 292 3.95 -32.78 -20.14
N ALA A 293 4.76 -33.04 -21.16
CA ALA A 293 4.38 -33.89 -22.31
C ALA A 293 5.64 -34.35 -23.06
N ILE A 294 6.54 -35.04 -22.37
CA ILE A 294 7.48 -35.97 -23.02
C ILE A 294 7.10 -37.36 -22.50
N GLU A 295 7.08 -38.32 -23.42
CA GLU A 295 6.76 -39.75 -23.28
C GLU A 295 5.28 -40.13 -23.48
N THR A 296 4.93 -40.45 -24.73
CA THR A 296 4.83 -41.86 -25.16
C THR A 296 4.99 -41.95 -26.67
N GLU A 297 6.13 -42.48 -27.12
CA GLU A 297 6.21 -43.18 -28.40
C GLU A 297 5.30 -44.41 -28.34
N GLU A 298 4.28 -44.48 -29.19
CA GLU A 298 3.72 -45.77 -29.58
C GLU A 298 3.85 -45.95 -31.11
N TYR A 299 4.88 -46.74 -31.42
CA TYR A 299 5.05 -47.53 -32.62
C TYR A 299 3.76 -48.26 -33.00
N ILE A 300 3.23 -48.00 -34.20
CA ILE A 300 2.32 -48.93 -34.88
C ILE A 300 2.79 -49.09 -36.34
N PRO A 301 3.17 -50.30 -36.77
CA PRO A 301 3.55 -50.60 -38.14
C PRO A 301 2.29 -50.81 -38.99
N PHE A 302 2.33 -50.44 -40.27
CA PHE A 302 2.01 -51.26 -41.46
C PHE A 302 2.25 -50.46 -42.74
#